data_AF-A0A1V2GX07-F1
#
_entry.id   AF-A0A1V2GX07-F1
#
_cell.length_a   1.000
_cell.length_b   1.000
_cell.length_c   1.000
_cell.angle_alpha   90.00
_cell.angle_beta   90.00
_cell.angle_gamma   90.00
#
_symmetry.space_group_name_H-M   'P 1'
#
loop_
_entity.id
_entity.type
_entity.pdbx_description
1 polymer ?
#
loop_
_entity_poly.entity_id
_entity_poly.type
_entity_poly.pdbx_seq_one_letter_code
_entity_poly.pdbx_strand_id
1 'polypeptide(L)'
;MTTPVRLSALLLAPLVLATTALAQEDGWSRFLPETAPGIAACLEGEAGAAATAALPMNHGRVLVRITRRDGDRLECVAELGVPGTRARREQSRSVGAAPPLPGEDAQRLSLAPLCPGATPVPQAAGLFLNPPGCR
;
A
#
# COMPACT_ATOMS: atom_id res chain seq x y z
N MET A 1 50.97 4.27 53.23
CA MET A 1 50.84 4.95 51.92
C MET A 1 50.22 3.93 50.96
N THR A 2 48.89 3.91 50.78
CA THR A 2 48.13 4.56 49.67
C THR A 2 48.64 4.06 48.30
N THR A 3 47.94 3.29 47.46
CA THR A 3 46.57 3.46 46.89
C THR A 3 46.18 2.22 46.05
N PRO A 4 44.88 1.88 45.88
CA PRO A 4 44.40 0.83 44.97
C PRO A 4 44.26 1.32 43.51
N VAL A 5 44.69 0.49 42.55
CA VAL A 5 44.46 0.70 41.10
C VAL A 5 43.04 0.28 40.75
N ARG A 6 42.33 1.19 40.10
CA ARG A 6 40.91 1.18 39.82
C ARG A 6 40.50 0.09 38.81
N LEU A 7 39.46 -0.66 39.16
CA LEU A 7 38.63 -1.41 38.21
C LEU A 7 38.11 -0.44 37.14
N SER A 8 38.54 -0.61 35.90
CA SER A 8 37.87 -0.01 34.74
C SER A 8 36.73 -0.93 34.35
N ALA A 9 35.55 -0.68 34.93
CA ALA A 9 34.31 -1.27 34.45
C ALA A 9 34.00 -0.69 33.06
N LEU A 10 34.18 -1.51 32.02
CA LEU A 10 33.65 -1.26 30.69
C LEU A 10 32.12 -1.21 30.81
N LEU A 11 31.59 0.01 30.85
CA LEU A 11 30.17 0.29 30.73
C LEU A 11 29.69 -0.26 29.39
N LEU A 12 28.97 -1.39 29.44
CA LEU A 12 28.12 -1.84 28.35
C LEU A 12 27.13 -0.71 28.06
N ALA A 13 27.36 0.02 26.97
CA ALA A 13 26.37 0.92 26.43
C ALA A 13 25.12 0.09 26.06
N PRO A 14 23.93 0.42 26.59
CA PRO A 14 22.72 -0.17 26.08
C PRO A 14 22.57 0.34 24.65
N LEU A 15 22.71 -0.55 23.68
CA LEU A 15 22.14 -0.36 22.35
C LEU A 15 20.63 -0.24 22.54
N VAL A 16 20.19 0.98 22.83
CA VAL A 16 18.80 1.38 22.66
C VAL A 16 18.55 1.18 21.17
N LEU A 17 17.98 0.02 20.83
CA LEU A 17 17.28 -0.14 19.57
C LEU A 17 16.22 0.95 19.58
N ALA A 18 16.55 2.08 18.96
CA ALA A 18 15.56 3.00 18.46
C ALA A 18 14.79 2.21 17.40
N THR A 19 13.81 1.42 17.84
CA THR A 19 12.66 1.11 17.01
C THR A 19 12.07 2.48 16.71
N THR A 20 12.45 3.03 15.56
CA THR A 20 11.70 4.10 14.92
C THR A 20 10.30 3.52 14.75
N ALA A 21 9.45 3.78 15.75
CA ALA A 21 8.02 3.80 15.56
C ALA A 21 7.84 4.77 14.40
N LEU A 22 7.74 4.21 13.20
CA LEU A 22 7.29 4.92 12.02
C LEU A 22 6.04 5.63 12.50
N ALA A 23 6.10 6.96 12.51
CA ALA A 23 4.92 7.78 12.70
C ALA A 23 3.89 7.22 11.71
N GLN A 24 2.95 6.45 12.24
CA GLN A 24 1.87 5.87 11.48
C GLN A 24 0.96 7.06 11.18
N GLU A 25 1.35 7.86 10.19
CA GLU A 25 0.43 8.82 9.59
C GLU A 25 -0.85 8.04 9.32
N ASP A 26 -1.98 8.63 9.72
CA ASP A 26 -3.33 8.16 9.42
C ASP A 26 -3.57 8.20 7.90
N GLY A 27 -2.84 7.37 7.18
CA GLY A 27 -2.83 7.27 5.74
C GLY A 27 -4.09 6.57 5.26
N TRP A 28 -4.26 6.56 3.94
CA TRP A 28 -5.39 5.90 3.30
C TRP A 28 -5.48 4.39 3.63
N SER A 29 -4.39 3.79 4.13
CA SER A 29 -4.32 2.39 4.54
C SER A 29 -5.34 1.99 5.63
N ARG A 30 -5.80 2.94 6.45
CA ARG A 30 -6.87 2.68 7.43
C ARG A 30 -8.21 2.26 6.79
N PHE A 31 -8.42 2.60 5.52
CA PHE A 31 -9.62 2.24 4.77
C PHE A 31 -9.50 0.88 4.06
N LEU A 32 -8.35 0.20 4.15
CA LEU A 32 -8.10 -1.03 3.38
C LEU A 32 -9.17 -2.11 3.53
N PRO A 33 -9.70 -2.42 4.72
CA PRO A 33 -10.76 -3.43 4.84
C PRO A 33 -11.99 -3.12 3.98
N GLU A 34 -12.34 -1.83 3.86
CA GLU A 34 -13.47 -1.36 3.05
C GLU A 34 -13.09 -1.21 1.58
N THR A 35 -11.89 -0.69 1.28
CA THR A 35 -11.50 -0.33 -0.08
C THR A 35 -10.86 -1.45 -0.86
N ALA A 36 -10.39 -2.52 -0.22
CA ALA A 36 -9.67 -3.62 -0.88
C ALA A 36 -10.41 -4.24 -2.08
N PRO A 37 -11.74 -4.48 -2.05
CA PRO A 37 -12.45 -4.98 -3.23
C PRO A 37 -12.41 -3.99 -4.40
N GLY A 38 -12.57 -2.69 -4.12
CA GLY A 38 -12.47 -1.63 -5.13
C GLY A 38 -11.07 -1.49 -5.70
N ILE A 39 -10.03 -1.58 -4.85
CA ILE A 39 -8.62 -1.61 -5.27
C ILE A 39 -8.39 -2.79 -6.22
N ALA A 40 -8.86 -3.98 -5.88
CA ALA A 40 -8.70 -5.16 -6.72
C ALA A 40 -9.39 -5.01 -8.08
N ALA A 41 -10.63 -4.52 -8.10
CA ALA A 41 -11.35 -4.22 -9.33
C ALA A 41 -10.65 -3.13 -10.18
N CYS A 42 -10.02 -2.16 -9.54
CA CYS A 42 -9.27 -1.11 -10.20
C CYS A 42 -7.90 -1.56 -10.72
N LEU A 43 -7.28 -2.60 -10.16
CA LEU A 43 -6.00 -3.12 -10.64
C LEU A 43 -6.16 -4.27 -11.65
N GLU A 44 -7.37 -4.83 -11.78
CA GLU A 44 -7.67 -5.88 -12.76
C GLU A 44 -7.39 -5.36 -14.19
N GLY A 45 -6.50 -6.05 -14.91
CA GLY A 45 -6.07 -5.67 -16.25
C GLY A 45 -4.94 -4.62 -16.32
N GLU A 46 -4.51 -4.03 -15.18
CA GLU A 46 -3.42 -3.05 -15.12
C GLU A 46 -2.09 -3.72 -14.74
N ALA A 47 -1.53 -4.51 -15.66
CA ALA A 47 -0.34 -5.31 -15.40
C ALA A 47 0.86 -4.47 -14.94
N GLY A 48 1.40 -4.78 -13.77
CA GLY A 48 2.55 -4.07 -13.19
C GLY A 48 2.22 -2.66 -12.67
N ALA A 49 0.95 -2.31 -12.55
CA ALA A 49 0.52 -1.09 -11.88
C ALA A 49 0.39 -1.31 -10.37
N ALA A 50 0.41 -0.21 -9.62
CA ALA A 50 0.19 -0.20 -8.18
C ALA A 50 -0.85 0.86 -7.80
N ALA A 51 -1.73 0.51 -6.86
CA ALA A 51 -2.56 1.49 -6.17
C ALA A 51 -1.68 2.26 -5.17
N THR A 52 -1.68 3.59 -5.28
CA THR A 52 -0.86 4.49 -4.45
C THR A 52 -1.70 5.29 -3.45
N ALA A 53 -3.03 5.29 -3.63
CA ALA A 53 -4.02 5.78 -2.66
C ALA A 53 -5.38 5.11 -2.90
N ALA A 54 -6.18 4.96 -1.84
CA ALA A 54 -7.57 4.52 -1.96
C ALA A 54 -8.46 5.20 -0.90
N LEU A 55 -9.51 5.88 -1.34
CA LEU A 55 -10.39 6.65 -0.48
C LEU A 55 -11.85 6.22 -0.69
N PRO A 56 -12.61 5.94 0.38
CA PRO A 56 -14.04 5.69 0.27
C PRO A 56 -14.75 6.94 -0.26
N MET A 57 -15.81 6.72 -1.02
CA MET A 57 -16.71 7.73 -1.55
C MET A 57 -18.15 7.40 -1.15
N ASN A 58 -19.03 8.40 -1.25
CA ASN A 58 -20.46 8.18 -1.08
C ASN A 58 -20.99 7.09 -2.03
N HIS A 59 -22.07 6.42 -1.61
CA HIS A 59 -22.77 5.37 -2.36
C HIS A 59 -21.95 4.08 -2.60
N GLY A 60 -21.11 3.69 -1.64
CA GLY A 60 -20.36 2.43 -1.72
C GLY A 60 -19.37 2.41 -2.88
N ARG A 61 -18.78 3.58 -3.19
CA ARG A 61 -17.74 3.71 -4.22
C ARG A 61 -16.40 3.96 -3.57
N VAL A 62 -15.33 3.70 -4.32
CA VAL A 62 -13.96 3.96 -3.90
C VAL A 62 -13.22 4.65 -5.03
N LEU A 63 -12.51 5.73 -4.69
CA LEU A 63 -11.52 6.35 -5.57
C LEU A 63 -10.17 5.67 -5.32
N VAL A 64 -9.53 5.19 -6.37
CA VAL A 64 -8.20 4.58 -6.33
C VAL A 64 -7.27 5.38 -7.23
N ARG A 65 -6.16 5.87 -6.66
CA ARG A 65 -5.04 6.38 -7.46
C ARG A 65 -4.17 5.20 -7.85
N ILE A 66 -3.86 5.09 -9.13
CA ILE A 66 -3.00 4.06 -9.70
C ILE A 66 -1.81 4.72 -10.36
N THR A 67 -0.62 4.17 -10.14
CA THR A 67 0.57 4.45 -10.95
C THR A 67 0.87 3.23 -11.79
N ARG A 68 0.88 3.40 -13.11
CA ARG A 68 1.25 2.36 -14.08
C ARG A 68 2.77 2.19 -14.13
N ARG A 69 3.20 1.11 -14.80
CA ARG A 69 4.62 0.75 -14.94
C ARG A 69 5.45 1.85 -15.63
N ASP A 70 4.86 2.57 -16.58
CA ASP A 70 5.46 3.70 -17.30
C ASP A 70 5.51 4.99 -16.48
N GLY A 71 4.92 4.99 -15.27
CA GLY A 71 4.81 6.16 -14.41
C GLY A 71 3.52 6.96 -14.63
N ASP A 72 2.67 6.57 -15.58
CA ASP A 72 1.40 7.24 -15.81
C ASP A 72 0.49 7.10 -14.59
N ARG A 73 -0.14 8.21 -14.21
CA ARG A 73 -1.06 8.28 -13.08
C ARG A 73 -2.50 8.25 -13.58
N LEU A 74 -3.30 7.36 -12.98
CA LEU A 74 -4.74 7.25 -13.22
C LEU A 74 -5.55 7.38 -11.93
N GLU A 75 -6.78 7.86 -12.09
CA GLU A 75 -7.86 7.66 -11.15
C GLU A 75 -8.79 6.59 -11.68
N CYS A 76 -9.11 5.64 -10.83
CA CYS A 76 -10.15 4.65 -11.05
C CYS A 76 -11.22 4.82 -9.97
N VAL A 77 -12.49 4.78 -10.36
CA VAL A 77 -13.61 4.66 -9.41
C VAL A 77 -14.19 3.27 -9.57
N ALA A 78 -14.34 2.57 -8.44
CA ALA A 78 -14.99 1.27 -8.38
C ALA A 78 -16.20 1.33 -7.46
N GLU A 79 -17.27 0.65 -7.86
CA GLU A 79 -18.43 0.36 -7.04
C GLU A 79 -18.16 -0.93 -6.25
N LEU A 80 -18.36 -0.92 -4.93
CA LEU A 80 -18.08 -2.06 -4.05
C LEU A 80 -19.16 -3.15 -4.13
N GLY A 81 -20.34 -2.83 -4.65
CA GLY A 81 -21.50 -3.72 -4.68
C GLY A 81 -22.07 -4.00 -3.29
N VAL A 82 -23.15 -4.76 -3.23
CA VAL A 82 -23.70 -5.28 -1.96
C VAL A 82 -22.84 -6.43 -1.43
N PRO A 83 -22.87 -6.74 -0.12
CA PRO A 83 -22.15 -7.88 0.42
C PRO A 83 -22.40 -9.17 -0.38
N GLY A 84 -21.33 -9.83 -0.83
CA GLY A 84 -21.40 -11.04 -1.67
C GLY A 84 -21.35 -10.80 -3.18
N THR A 85 -21.37 -9.55 -3.63
CA THR A 85 -21.15 -9.21 -5.05
C THR A 85 -19.72 -8.73 -5.29
N ARG A 86 -19.21 -8.93 -6.51
CA ARG A 86 -17.87 -8.47 -6.89
C ARG A 86 -17.90 -6.96 -7.12
N ALA A 87 -16.93 -6.24 -6.55
CA ALA A 87 -16.70 -4.85 -6.90
C ALA A 87 -16.41 -4.69 -8.41
N ARG A 88 -16.82 -3.57 -8.99
CA ARG A 88 -16.71 -3.33 -10.43
C ARG A 88 -16.11 -1.95 -10.70
N ARG A 89 -15.12 -1.87 -11.59
CA ARG A 89 -14.63 -0.60 -12.14
C ARG A 89 -15.78 0.10 -12.89
N GLU A 90 -16.09 1.33 -12.48
CA GLU A 90 -17.11 2.17 -13.11
C GLU A 90 -16.47 3.10 -14.14
N GLN A 91 -15.40 3.78 -13.75
CA GLN A 91 -14.68 4.73 -14.59
C GLN A 91 -13.19 4.71 -14.32
N SER A 92 -12.40 5.07 -15.33
CA SER A 92 -10.99 5.40 -15.16
C SER A 92 -10.58 6.57 -16.03
N ARG A 93 -9.72 7.45 -15.52
CA ARG A 93 -9.18 8.60 -16.27
C ARG A 93 -7.70 8.81 -15.94
N SER A 94 -6.94 9.29 -16.93
CA SER A 94 -5.60 9.81 -16.67
C SER A 94 -5.69 11.10 -15.86
N VAL A 95 -4.70 11.34 -15.00
CA VAL A 95 -4.69 12.48 -14.09
C VAL A 95 -3.47 13.39 -14.25
N GLY A 96 -2.51 13.00 -15.10
CA GLY A 96 -1.34 13.80 -15.45
C GLY A 96 -0.66 14.41 -14.22
N ALA A 97 -0.55 15.75 -14.23
CA ALA A 97 0.10 16.54 -13.18
C ALA A 97 -0.84 16.95 -12.02
N ALA A 98 -2.00 16.28 -11.84
CA ALA A 98 -2.87 16.54 -10.71
C ALA A 98 -2.13 16.40 -9.37
N PRO A 99 -2.42 17.23 -8.35
CA PRO A 99 -1.81 17.09 -7.03
C PRO A 99 -1.96 15.68 -6.44
N PRO A 100 -1.03 15.24 -5.58
CA PRO A 100 -1.17 13.97 -4.88
C PRO A 100 -2.36 14.00 -3.91
N LEU A 101 -3.00 12.84 -3.70
CA LEU A 101 -3.99 12.65 -2.64
C LEU A 101 -3.33 12.60 -1.25
N PRO A 102 -4.09 12.81 -0.16
CA PRO A 102 -3.59 12.63 1.19
C PRO A 102 -3.01 11.24 1.41
N GLY A 103 -1.74 11.15 1.81
CA GLY A 103 -1.02 9.90 2.01
C GLY A 103 -0.75 9.11 0.72
N GLU A 104 -0.91 9.72 -0.47
CA GLU A 104 -0.54 9.09 -1.74
C GLU A 104 0.94 8.68 -1.70
N ASP A 105 1.24 7.49 -2.23
CA ASP A 105 2.57 6.86 -2.22
C ASP A 105 3.13 6.46 -0.85
N ALA A 106 2.46 6.77 0.28
CA ALA A 106 2.86 6.28 1.60
C ALA A 106 2.82 4.74 1.69
N GLN A 107 1.95 4.12 0.89
CA GLN A 107 1.90 2.68 0.68
C GLN A 107 1.60 2.40 -0.80
N ARG A 108 2.09 1.26 -1.29
CA ARG A 108 1.79 0.77 -2.64
C ARG A 108 1.23 -0.64 -2.56
N LEU A 109 0.12 -0.87 -3.25
CA LEU A 109 -0.52 -2.17 -3.34
C LEU A 109 -0.61 -2.61 -4.81
N SER A 110 -0.03 -3.76 -5.10
CA SER A 110 -0.17 -4.45 -6.39
C SER A 110 -0.95 -5.75 -6.19
N LEU A 111 -1.65 -6.20 -7.23
CA LEU A 111 -2.24 -7.53 -7.22
C LEU A 111 -1.14 -8.59 -7.22
N ALA A 112 -1.29 -9.60 -6.35
CA ALA A 112 -0.41 -10.76 -6.37
C ALA A 112 -0.49 -11.47 -7.73
N PRO A 113 0.63 -12.01 -8.26
CA PRO A 113 0.69 -12.85 -9.46
C PRO A 113 -0.13 -14.14 -9.34
N LEU A 114 -1.45 -14.06 -9.39
CA LEU A 114 -2.34 -15.21 -9.55
C LEU A 114 -3.30 -14.98 -10.74
N CYS A 115 -2.87 -14.13 -11.67
CA CYS A 115 -3.42 -14.00 -13.01
C CYS A 115 -2.39 -14.59 -13.99
N PRO A 116 -2.76 -15.51 -14.89
CA PRO A 116 -1.80 -16.23 -15.74
C PRO A 116 -0.94 -15.24 -16.56
N GLY A 117 0.38 -15.25 -16.33
CA GLY A 117 1.37 -14.47 -17.09
C GLY A 117 2.31 -13.54 -16.30
N ALA A 118 2.23 -13.46 -14.96
CA ALA A 118 3.06 -12.54 -14.18
C ALA A 118 4.37 -13.17 -13.65
N THR A 119 5.50 -12.51 -13.94
CA THR A 119 6.86 -12.87 -13.51
C THR A 119 7.11 -12.42 -12.05
N PRO A 120 7.91 -13.15 -11.23
CA PRO A 120 8.16 -12.78 -9.84
C PRO A 120 8.86 -11.42 -9.67
N VAL A 121 8.36 -10.59 -8.75
CA VAL A 121 8.97 -9.32 -8.33
C VAL A 121 9.56 -9.51 -6.91
N PRO A 122 10.82 -9.14 -6.67
CA PRO A 122 11.47 -9.33 -5.36
C PRO A 122 10.77 -8.59 -4.22
N GLN A 123 10.83 -9.16 -3.01
CA GLN A 123 10.12 -8.75 -1.78
C GLN A 123 10.35 -7.30 -1.31
N ALA A 124 11.29 -6.57 -1.91
CA ALA A 124 11.47 -5.13 -1.66
C ALA A 124 10.34 -4.25 -2.25
N ALA A 125 9.37 -4.82 -2.96
CA ALA A 125 8.40 -4.10 -3.79
C ALA A 125 7.01 -3.83 -3.18
N GLY A 126 6.72 -4.22 -1.94
CA GLY A 126 5.48 -3.83 -1.22
C GLY A 126 4.52 -4.96 -0.84
N LEU A 127 3.37 -4.58 -0.26
CA LEU A 127 2.35 -5.49 0.28
C LEU A 127 1.39 -5.94 -0.83
N PHE A 128 1.03 -7.23 -0.86
CA PHE A 128 0.13 -7.80 -1.88
C PHE A 128 -1.30 -7.97 -1.34
N LEU A 129 -2.29 -7.60 -2.15
CA LEU A 129 -3.69 -8.00 -1.93
C LEU A 129 -3.94 -9.32 -2.66
N ASN A 130 -4.53 -10.29 -1.96
CA ASN A 130 -4.89 -11.60 -2.51
C ASN A 130 -6.42 -11.71 -2.61
N PRO A 131 -7.04 -11.44 -3.78
CA PRO A 131 -8.49 -11.50 -3.91
C PRO A 131 -9.00 -12.95 -3.98
N PRO A 132 -10.25 -13.21 -3.55
CA PRO A 132 -10.87 -14.52 -3.70
C PRO A 132 -11.08 -14.85 -5.20
N GLY A 133 -10.56 -16.00 -5.64
CA GLY A 133 -10.66 -16.46 -7.04
C GLY A 133 -9.32 -16.72 -7.74
N CYS A 134 -8.23 -16.36 -7.08
CA CYS A 134 -6.87 -16.68 -7.50
C CYS A 134 -6.52 -18.16 -7.19
N ARG A 135 -6.38 -19.00 -8.23
CA ARG A 135 -5.85 -20.37 -8.15
C ARG A 135 -4.56 -20.47 -8.95
#